data_AF-A0A365HA30-F1
#
_entry.id   AF-A0A365HA30-F1
#
_cell.length_a   1.000
_cell.length_b   1.000
_cell.length_c   1.000
_cell.angle_alpha   90.00
_cell.angle_beta   90.00
_cell.angle_gamma   90.00
#
_symmetry.space_group_name_H-M   'P 1'
#
loop_
_entity.id
_entity.type
_entity.pdbx_description
1 polymer ?
#
loop_
_entity_poly.entity_id
_entity_poly.type
_entity_poly.pdbx_seq_one_letter_code
_entity_poly.pdbx_strand_id
1 'polypeptide(L)' 'MPSAPEIQIDLADFTAQWLADLRTSFPGWAFFYDGDRTWTAMRGRTATVTATSPLVLRAHLEARR' A
#
# COMPACT_ATOMS: atom_id res chain seq x y z
N MET A 1 32.73 -17.26 -1.98
CA MET A 1 31.43 -17.12 -1.28
C MET A 1 30.40 -16.83 -2.36
N PRO A 2 29.31 -17.59 -2.53
CA PRO A 2 28.27 -17.21 -3.47
C PRO A 2 27.53 -15.99 -2.90
N SER A 3 27.52 -14.88 -3.62
CA SER A 3 26.68 -13.73 -3.31
C SER A 3 25.23 -14.20 -3.31
N ALA A 4 24.51 -13.99 -2.21
CA ALA A 4 23.07 -14.23 -2.18
C ALA A 4 22.44 -13.42 -3.32
N PRO A 5 21.45 -13.96 -4.06
CA PRO A 5 20.73 -13.17 -5.03
C PRO A 5 20.07 -12.03 -4.24
N GLU A 6 20.56 -10.81 -4.43
CA GLU A 6 19.81 -9.62 -4.06
C GLU A 6 18.52 -9.70 -4.85
N ILE A 7 17.44 -10.15 -4.20
CA ILE A 7 16.10 -10.04 -4.73
C ILE A 7 15.84 -8.53 -4.78
N GLN A 8 16.25 -7.92 -5.87
CA GLN A 8 15.86 -6.56 -6.24
C GLN A 8 14.38 -6.65 -6.60
N ILE A 9 13.54 -6.70 -5.57
CA ILE A 9 12.11 -6.49 -5.75
C ILE A 9 12.01 -5.04 -6.21
N ASP A 10 11.68 -4.85 -7.49
CA ASP A 10 11.42 -3.52 -8.02
C ASP A 10 10.30 -2.92 -7.16
N LEU A 11 10.59 -1.75 -6.57
CA LEU A 11 9.64 -1.08 -5.70
C LEU A 11 8.34 -0.81 -6.45
N ALA A 12 8.40 -0.65 -7.78
CA ALA A 12 7.23 -0.49 -8.63
C ALA A 12 6.36 -1.77 -8.68
N ASP A 13 6.96 -2.95 -8.88
CA ASP A 13 6.24 -4.22 -8.95
C ASP A 13 5.64 -4.60 -7.59
N PHE A 14 6.39 -4.40 -6.51
CA PHE A 14 5.89 -4.60 -5.15
C PHE A 14 4.70 -3.70 -4.85
N THR A 15 4.81 -2.42 -5.24
CA THR A 15 3.75 -1.42 -5.02
C THR A 15 2.50 -1.78 -5.84
N ALA A 16 2.66 -2.23 -7.08
CA ALA A 16 1.56 -2.61 -7.95
C ALA A 16 0.76 -3.80 -7.40
N GLN A 17 1.43 -4.85 -6.94
CA GLN A 17 0.77 -6.03 -6.36
C GLN A 17 0.03 -5.67 -5.07
N TRP A 18 0.64 -4.87 -4.20
CA TRP A 18 0.01 -4.41 -2.96
C TRP A 18 -1.23 -3.53 -3.19
N LEU A 19 -1.16 -2.62 -4.16
CA LEU A 19 -2.30 -1.80 -4.54
C LEU A 19 -3.46 -2.65 -5.07
N ALA A 20 -3.17 -3.71 -5.82
CA ALA A 20 -4.19 -4.64 -6.31
C ALA A 20 -4.87 -5.40 -5.16
N ASP A 21 -4.10 -5.91 -4.20
CA ASP A 21 -4.64 -6.61 -3.02
C ASP A 21 -5.49 -5.67 -2.14
N LEU A 22 -5.05 -4.44 -1.95
CA LEU A 22 -5.78 -3.41 -1.20
C LEU A 22 -7.09 -3.04 -1.89
N ARG A 23 -7.09 -2.86 -3.21
CA ARG A 23 -8.31 -2.58 -3.99
C ARG A 23 -9.30 -3.74 -3.91
N THR A 24 -8.81 -4.98 -3.91
CA THR A 24 -9.65 -6.17 -3.78
C THR A 24 -10.26 -6.29 -2.39
N SER A 25 -9.47 -6.02 -1.35
CA SER A 25 -9.90 -6.12 0.05
C SER A 25 -10.79 -4.95 0.50
N PHE A 26 -10.60 -3.78 -0.10
CA PHE A 26 -11.26 -2.53 0.28
C PHE A 26 -11.81 -1.78 -0.97
N PRO A 27 -12.82 -2.33 -1.66
CA PRO A 27 -13.31 -1.77 -2.94
C PRO A 27 -13.92 -0.36 -2.83
N GLY A 28 -14.27 0.09 -1.62
CA GLY A 28 -14.76 1.45 -1.36
C GLY A 28 -13.67 2.49 -1.12
N TRP A 29 -12.39 2.10 -1.18
CA TRP A 29 -11.25 2.95 -0.93
C TRP A 29 -10.41 3.13 -2.20
N ALA A 30 -9.99 4.37 -2.46
CA ALA A 30 -9.03 4.73 -3.49
C ALA A 30 -7.63 4.81 -2.88
N PHE A 31 -6.64 4.24 -3.56
CA PHE A 31 -5.28 4.08 -3.06
C PHE A 31 -4.27 4.80 -3.93
N PHE A 32 -3.36 5.54 -3.30
CA PHE A 32 -2.33 6.36 -3.93
C PHE A 32 -0.99 6.16 -3.24
N TYR A 33 0.07 6.14 -4.03
CA TYR A 33 1.45 6.13 -3.56
C TYR A 33 2.15 7.34 -4.19
N ASP A 34 2.70 8.21 -3.35
CA ASP A 34 3.31 9.48 -3.78
C ASP A 34 4.71 9.29 -4.39
N GLY A 35 5.40 8.19 -4.04
CA GLY A 35 6.81 7.99 -4.39
C GLY A 35 7.74 8.31 -3.23
N ASP A 36 7.40 9.27 -2.37
CA ASP A 36 8.13 9.59 -1.14
C ASP A 36 7.76 8.68 0.06
N ARG A 37 7.58 7.38 -0.21
CA ARG A 37 7.21 6.34 0.78
C ARG A 37 5.88 6.58 1.51
N THR A 38 5.07 7.53 1.06
CA THR A 38 3.77 7.81 1.67
C THR A 38 2.66 7.13 0.88
N TRP A 39 1.85 6.36 1.60
CA TRP A 39 0.70 5.62 1.14
C TRP A 39 -0.57 6.28 1.63
N THR A 40 -1.50 6.57 0.72
CA THR A 40 -2.75 7.25 1.03
C THR A 40 -3.94 6.40 0.59
N ALA A 41 -4.89 6.18 1.49
CA ALA A 41 -6.19 5.61 1.18
C ALA A 41 -7.30 6.65 1.44
N MET A 42 -8.22 6.79 0.51
CA MET A 42 -9.35 7.72 0.60
C MET A 42 -10.67 7.00 0.35
N ARG A 43 -11.69 7.25 1.17
CA ARG A 43 -13.06 6.76 0.96
C ARG A 43 -14.03 7.94 0.99
N GLY A 44 -14.54 8.30 -0.18
CA GLY A 44 -15.39 9.48 -0.35
C GLY A 44 -14.68 10.77 0.05
N ARG A 45 -15.44 11.76 0.54
CA ARG A 45 -14.89 13.05 1.03
C ARG A 45 -14.56 13.06 2.53
N THR A 46 -14.91 12.01 3.27
CA THR A 46 -14.93 12.04 4.73
C THR A 46 -13.84 11.21 5.39
N ALA A 47 -13.18 10.31 4.65
CA ALA A 47 -12.17 9.44 5.22
C ALA A 47 -10.89 9.47 4.39
N THR A 48 -9.80 9.95 5.01
CA THR A 48 -8.44 9.86 4.50
C THR A 48 -7.58 9.14 5.53
N VAL A 49 -6.72 8.25 5.07
CA VAL A 49 -5.73 7.54 5.88
C VAL A 49 -4.40 7.61 5.16
N THR A 50 -3.37 8.07 5.86
CA THR A 50 -2.00 8.12 5.35
C THR A 50 -1.11 7.23 6.19
N ALA A 51 -0.16 6.54 5.57
CA ALA A 51 0.80 5.68 6.26
C ALA A 51 2.15 5.69 5.53
N THR A 52 3.21 5.34 6.24
CA THR A 52 4.58 5.24 5.69
C THR A 52 4.89 3.86 5.10
N SER A 53 3.93 2.94 5.18
CA SER A 53 4.06 1.55 4.72
C SER A 53 2.69 1.01 4.33
N PRO A 54 2.62 0.14 3.30
CA PRO A 54 1.37 -0.48 2.88
C PRO A 54 0.79 -1.40 3.96
N LEU A 55 1.63 -2.04 4.80
CA LEU A 55 1.20 -2.84 5.94
C LEU A 55 0.50 -1.99 7.01
N VAL A 56 1.07 -0.82 7.31
CA VAL A 56 0.50 0.13 8.28
C VAL A 56 -0.80 0.71 7.74
N LEU A 57 -0.85 1.05 6.44
CA LEU A 57 -2.08 1.49 5.79
C LEU A 57 -3.18 0.44 5.91
N ARG A 58 -2.86 -0.83 5.64
CA ARG A 58 -3.79 -1.94 5.75
C ARG A 58 -4.32 -2.10 7.18
N ALA A 59 -3.44 -2.10 8.18
CA ALA A 59 -3.85 -2.22 9.58
C ALA A 59 -4.82 -1.08 9.99
N HIS A 60 -4.57 0.15 9.53
CA HIS A 60 -5.50 1.27 9.76
C HIS A 60 -6.85 1.09 9.06
N LEU A 61 -6.89 0.48 7.88
CA LEU A 61 -8.12 0.21 7.16
C LEU A 61 -8.91 -0.94 7.78
N GLU A 62 -8.23 -1.99 8.23
CA GLU A 62 -8.84 -3.12 8.95
C GLU A 62 -9.47 -2.66 10.27
N ALA A 63 -8.83 -1.74 11.00
CA ALA A 63 -9.38 -1.15 12.22
C ALA A 63 -10.63 -0.27 11.98
N ARG A 64 -10.90 0.12 10.73
CA ARG A 64 -12.04 0.97 10.32
C ARG A 64 -13.15 0.20 9.60
N ARG A 65 -12.98 -1.11 9.44
CA ARG A 65 -13.97 -2.01 8.86
C ARG A 65 -15.06 -2.34 9.87
#